data_AF-A0A934B1H5-F1
#
_entry.id   AF-A0A934B1H5-F1
#
_cell.length_a   1.000
_cell.length_b   1.000
_cell.length_c   1.000
_cell.angle_alpha   90.00
_cell.angle_beta   90.00
_cell.angle_gamma   90.00
#
_symmetry.space_group_name_H-M   'P 1'
#
loop_
_entity.id
_entity.type
_entity.pdbx_description
1 polymer ?
#
loop_
_entity_poly.entity_id
_entity_poly.type
_entity_poly.pdbx_seq_one_letter_code
_entity_poly.pdbx_strand_id
1 'polypeptide(L)'
;MSTKESFDSADGALLRARLHIRGGRRRLMQGKVAAGIVTLYDALIFGLRFYFMIPEHRRQLDPGESLDLTEERAMIGALRKGRIIERDFDLDEFEELVDRAAWDEMADYDYRSMLSSFEFLMTQLDVMPFDEAMLPEEDPLTF
;
A
#
# COMPACT_ATOMS: atom_id res chain seq x y z
N MET A 1 -8.54 -0.11 24.40
CA MET A 1 -7.50 0.33 23.46
C MET A 1 -7.92 1.69 22.96
N SER A 2 -7.13 2.73 23.21
CA SER A 2 -7.43 4.06 22.69
C SER A 2 -7.40 4.03 21.16
N THR A 3 -8.24 4.80 20.46
CA THR A 3 -8.20 4.93 18.99
C THR A 3 -6.79 5.27 18.49
N LYS A 4 -6.02 5.99 19.31
CA LYS A 4 -4.61 6.35 19.03
C LYS A 4 -3.66 5.14 19.07
N GLU A 5 -3.92 4.17 19.95
CA GLU A 5 -3.08 2.98 20.11
C GLU A 5 -3.32 1.94 19.03
N SER A 6 -4.51 1.92 18.39
CA SER A 6 -4.74 1.00 17.27
C SER A 6 -3.92 1.42 16.03
N PHE A 7 -3.67 2.72 15.83
CA PHE A 7 -2.92 3.24 14.67
C PHE A 7 -1.43 2.91 14.66
N ASP A 8 -0.82 2.51 15.76
CA ASP A 8 0.60 2.15 15.80
C ASP A 8 0.83 0.64 15.90
N SER A 9 -0.23 -0.15 15.71
CA SER A 9 -0.19 -1.61 15.71
C SER A 9 -0.12 -2.19 14.30
N ALA A 10 0.39 -3.42 14.18
CA ALA A 10 0.35 -4.18 12.94
C ALA A 10 -1.09 -4.32 12.41
N ASP A 11 -2.04 -4.65 13.27
CA ASP A 11 -3.46 -4.79 12.90
C ASP A 11 -4.05 -3.48 12.37
N GLY A 12 -3.71 -2.34 12.97
CA GLY A 12 -4.17 -1.03 12.48
C GLY A 12 -3.50 -0.59 11.18
N ALA A 13 -2.23 -0.95 10.97
CA ALA A 13 -1.58 -0.76 9.68
C ALA A 13 -2.25 -1.62 8.59
N LEU A 14 -2.50 -2.91 8.88
CA LEU A 14 -3.20 -3.82 7.97
C LEU A 14 -4.60 -3.33 7.62
N LEU A 15 -5.38 -2.92 8.62
CA LEU A 15 -6.73 -2.41 8.43
C LEU A 15 -6.71 -1.18 7.52
N ARG A 16 -5.81 -0.21 7.75
CA ARG A 16 -5.69 0.98 6.91
C ARG A 16 -5.27 0.63 5.49
N ALA A 17 -4.28 -0.24 5.31
CA ALA A 17 -3.86 -0.68 3.98
C ALA A 17 -5.06 -1.23 3.20
N ARG A 18 -5.86 -2.12 3.80
CA ARG A 18 -7.06 -2.70 3.17
C ARG A 18 -8.16 -1.67 2.89
N LEU A 19 -8.41 -0.75 3.82
CA LEU A 19 -9.36 0.36 3.61
C LEU A 19 -8.94 1.25 2.43
N HIS A 20 -7.65 1.60 2.34
CA HIS A 20 -7.12 2.39 1.23
C HIS A 20 -7.13 1.62 -0.09
N ILE A 21 -6.89 0.30 -0.11
CA ILE A 21 -7.05 -0.52 -1.33
C ILE A 21 -8.48 -0.46 -1.85
N ARG A 22 -9.47 -0.71 -0.97
CA ARG A 22 -10.90 -0.65 -1.34
C ARG A 22 -11.27 0.73 -1.86
N GLY A 23 -10.89 1.78 -1.12
CA GLY A 23 -11.16 3.17 -1.48
C GLY A 23 -10.46 3.60 -2.78
N GLY A 24 -9.22 3.14 -3.01
CA GLY A 24 -8.45 3.41 -4.22
C GLY A 24 -9.10 2.77 -5.44
N ARG A 25 -9.39 1.46 -5.38
CA ARG A 25 -10.12 0.73 -6.44
C ARG A 25 -11.44 1.41 -6.80
N ARG A 26 -12.23 1.79 -5.79
CA ARG A 26 -13.52 2.46 -6.00
C ARG A 26 -13.37 3.78 -6.73
N ARG A 27 -12.39 4.61 -6.36
CA ARG A 27 -12.09 5.89 -7.02
C ARG A 27 -11.66 5.69 -8.47
N LEU A 28 -10.78 4.72 -8.73
CA LEU A 28 -10.37 4.35 -10.08
C LEU A 28 -11.58 3.96 -10.95
N MET A 29 -12.47 3.09 -10.44
CA MET A 29 -13.70 2.68 -11.15
C MET A 29 -14.68 3.84 -11.42
N GLN A 30 -14.65 4.89 -10.60
CA GLN A 30 -15.47 6.10 -10.77
C GLN A 30 -14.83 7.13 -11.73
N GLY A 31 -13.68 6.81 -12.33
CA GLY A 31 -12.92 7.76 -13.16
C GLY A 31 -12.17 8.83 -12.36
N LYS A 32 -12.15 8.74 -11.02
CA LYS A 32 -11.35 9.61 -10.15
C LYS A 32 -9.91 9.10 -10.08
N VAL A 33 -9.26 9.02 -11.24
CA VAL A 33 -8.01 8.28 -11.42
C VAL A 33 -6.90 8.79 -10.49
N ALA A 34 -6.65 10.11 -10.52
CA ALA A 34 -5.63 10.75 -9.67
C ALA A 34 -5.83 10.43 -8.18
N ALA A 35 -7.04 10.66 -7.66
CA ALA A 35 -7.36 10.37 -6.27
C ALA A 35 -7.24 8.87 -5.93
N GLY A 36 -7.59 7.99 -6.87
CA GLY A 36 -7.40 6.55 -6.74
C GLY A 36 -5.92 6.17 -6.59
N ILE A 37 -5.05 6.71 -7.45
CA ILE A 37 -3.59 6.47 -7.43
C ILE A 37 -2.98 6.91 -6.09
N VAL A 38 -3.26 8.14 -5.64
CA VAL A 38 -2.76 8.66 -4.36
C VAL A 38 -3.25 7.79 -3.19
N THR A 39 -4.52 7.36 -3.21
CA THR A 39 -5.05 6.47 -2.17
C THR A 39 -4.36 5.11 -2.16
N LEU A 40 -3.97 4.57 -3.32
CA LEU A 40 -3.20 3.32 -3.39
C LEU A 40 -1.77 3.49 -2.86
N TYR A 41 -1.18 4.68 -3.00
CA TYR A 41 0.10 4.97 -2.36
C TYR A 41 0.01 4.95 -0.83
N ASP A 42 -1.04 5.53 -0.24
CA ASP A 42 -1.31 5.40 1.20
C ASP A 42 -1.44 3.93 1.61
N ALA A 43 -2.11 3.11 0.79
CA ALA A 43 -2.20 1.67 1.03
C ALA A 43 -0.83 0.98 1.03
N LEU A 44 0.07 1.32 0.10
CA LEU A 44 1.43 0.79 0.05
C LEU A 44 2.19 1.12 1.34
N ILE A 45 2.17 2.38 1.76
CA ILE A 45 2.86 2.83 2.99
C ILE A 45 2.41 2.00 4.19
N PHE A 46 1.08 1.84 4.37
CA PHE A 46 0.57 1.05 5.47
C PHE A 46 0.83 -0.46 5.33
N GLY A 47 0.86 -0.99 4.10
CA GLY A 47 1.23 -2.38 3.84
C GLY A 47 2.68 -2.68 4.20
N LEU A 48 3.61 -1.79 3.83
CA LEU A 48 5.01 -1.88 4.21
C LEU A 48 5.17 -1.84 5.73
N ARG A 49 4.54 -0.85 6.38
CA ARG A 49 4.57 -0.74 7.84
C ARG A 49 4.03 -1.99 8.52
N PHE A 50 2.90 -2.51 8.06
CA PHE A 50 2.33 -3.76 8.55
C PHE A 50 3.35 -4.91 8.46
N TYR A 51 3.93 -5.12 7.27
CA TYR A 51 4.88 -6.20 7.05
C TYR A 51 6.06 -6.11 8.01
N PHE A 52 6.63 -4.91 8.18
CA PHE A 52 7.73 -4.70 9.10
C PHE A 52 7.29 -4.67 10.57
N MET A 53 6.03 -4.47 10.93
CA MET A 53 5.61 -4.53 12.33
C MET A 53 5.51 -5.98 12.86
N ILE A 54 5.45 -6.98 11.97
CA ILE A 54 5.41 -8.39 12.36
C ILE A 54 6.83 -8.92 12.61
N PRO A 55 7.15 -9.40 13.83
CA PRO A 55 8.48 -9.93 14.15
C PRO A 55 8.91 -11.10 13.26
N GLU A 56 7.98 -11.99 12.92
CA GLU A 56 8.21 -13.18 12.09
C GLU A 56 8.65 -12.79 10.66
N HIS A 57 8.08 -11.72 10.10
CA HIS A 57 8.45 -11.20 8.79
C HIS A 57 9.86 -10.60 8.81
N ARG A 58 10.21 -9.86 9.87
CA ARG A 58 11.57 -9.31 10.04
C ARG A 58 12.64 -10.38 10.14
N ARG A 59 12.35 -11.53 10.77
CA ARG A 59 13.34 -12.63 10.89
C ARG A 59 13.73 -13.23 9.54
N GLN A 60 12.88 -13.09 8.52
CA GLN A 60 13.17 -13.53 7.16
C GLN A 60 14.08 -12.55 6.40
N LEU A 61 14.22 -11.33 6.92
CA LEU A 61 15.10 -10.30 6.37
C LEU A 61 16.46 -10.39 7.07
N ASP A 62 17.54 -10.36 6.29
CA ASP A 62 18.89 -10.27 6.83
C ASP A 62 19.06 -8.91 7.56
N PRO A 63 19.15 -8.88 8.90
CA PRO A 63 18.99 -7.65 9.71
C PRO A 63 20.25 -6.77 9.71
N GLY A 64 21.10 -6.88 8.68
CA GLY A 64 22.45 -6.33 8.63
C GLY A 64 22.55 -4.80 8.76
N GLU A 65 21.45 -4.05 8.69
CA GLU A 65 21.42 -2.61 8.88
C GLU A 65 20.21 -2.19 9.72
N SER A 66 20.38 -1.10 10.46
CA SER A 66 19.29 -0.34 11.07
C SER A 66 18.39 0.20 9.96
N LEU A 67 17.47 -0.63 9.48
CA LEU A 67 16.52 -0.25 8.46
C LEU A 67 15.64 0.88 9.00
N ASP A 68 15.69 2.02 8.33
CA ASP A 68 14.77 3.10 8.62
C ASP A 68 13.38 2.74 8.10
N LEU A 69 12.42 2.59 9.01
CA LEU A 69 11.04 2.24 8.69
C LEU A 69 10.20 3.45 8.29
N THR A 70 10.80 4.65 8.26
CA THR A 70 10.18 5.84 7.68
C THR A 70 10.56 6.06 6.22
N GLU A 71 11.43 5.22 5.65
CA GLU A 71 11.92 5.34 4.26
C GLU A 71 11.39 4.16 3.42
N GLU A 72 10.37 4.41 2.59
CA GLU A 72 9.70 3.40 1.76
C GLU A 72 10.67 2.67 0.82
N ARG A 73 11.61 3.42 0.23
CA ARG A 73 12.66 2.89 -0.65
C ARG A 73 13.56 1.90 0.07
N ALA A 74 13.93 2.18 1.31
CA ALA A 74 14.74 1.29 2.12
C ALA A 74 13.96 -0.01 2.44
N MET A 75 12.69 0.11 2.80
CA MET A 75 11.80 -1.02 3.07
C MET A 75 11.66 -1.94 1.84
N ILE A 76 11.37 -1.39 0.66
CA ILE A 76 11.27 -2.14 -0.60
C ILE A 76 12.62 -2.77 -0.97
N GLY A 77 13.73 -2.07 -0.78
CA GLY A 77 15.08 -2.61 -0.98
C GLY A 77 15.36 -3.83 -0.09
N ALA A 78 15.00 -3.76 1.19
CA ALA A 78 15.14 -4.87 2.12
C ALA A 78 14.28 -6.08 1.72
N LEU A 79 13.02 -5.85 1.32
CA LEU A 79 12.11 -6.91 0.85
C LEU A 79 12.63 -7.60 -0.41
N ARG A 80 13.16 -6.84 -1.39
CA ARG A 80 13.79 -7.39 -2.60
C ARG A 80 15.05 -8.19 -2.27
N LYS A 81 15.91 -7.69 -1.37
CA LYS A 81 17.11 -8.41 -0.92
C LYS A 81 16.75 -9.72 -0.22
N GLY A 82 15.69 -9.71 0.60
CA GLY A 82 15.11 -10.88 1.26
C GLY A 82 14.32 -11.80 0.33
N ARG A 83 14.13 -11.44 -0.95
CA ARG A 83 13.31 -12.17 -1.94
C ARG A 83 11.85 -12.38 -1.50
N ILE A 84 11.32 -11.44 -0.72
CA ILE A 84 9.92 -11.42 -0.30
C ILE A 84 9.04 -10.92 -1.44
N ILE A 85 9.48 -9.85 -2.10
CA ILE A 85 8.78 -9.26 -3.24
C ILE A 85 9.59 -9.49 -4.52
N GLU A 86 8.88 -9.65 -5.62
CA GLU A 86 9.48 -9.80 -6.94
C GLU A 86 10.01 -8.46 -7.46
N ARG A 87 10.86 -8.51 -8.49
CA ARG A 87 11.50 -7.30 -9.06
C ARG A 87 10.58 -6.53 -10.01
N ASP A 88 9.39 -7.04 -10.28
CA ASP A 88 8.52 -6.58 -11.36
C ASP A 88 7.66 -5.37 -10.97
N PHE A 89 7.57 -5.06 -9.68
CA PHE A 89 6.97 -3.79 -9.24
C PHE A 89 8.03 -2.68 -9.30
N ASP A 90 7.87 -1.72 -10.21
CA ASP A 90 8.72 -0.54 -10.31
C ASP A 90 8.22 0.55 -9.35
N LEU A 91 8.92 0.72 -8.23
CA LEU A 91 8.59 1.74 -7.23
C LEU A 91 8.86 3.15 -7.77
N ASP A 92 9.89 3.32 -8.61
CA ASP A 92 10.24 4.65 -9.14
C ASP A 92 9.15 5.12 -10.10
N GLU A 93 8.73 4.24 -11.00
CA GLU A 93 7.60 4.54 -11.90
C GLU A 93 6.31 4.81 -11.12
N PHE A 94 6.05 4.06 -10.05
CA PHE A 94 4.86 4.28 -9.22
C PHE A 94 4.91 5.60 -8.45
N GLU A 95 6.05 5.97 -7.85
CA GLU A 95 6.22 7.25 -7.15
C GLU A 95 6.08 8.44 -8.12
N GLU A 96 6.68 8.37 -9.31
CA GLU A 96 6.50 9.40 -10.35
C GLU A 96 5.03 9.53 -10.77
N LEU A 97 4.32 8.40 -10.86
CA LEU A 97 2.89 8.40 -11.17
C LEU A 97 2.06 9.04 -10.05
N VAL A 98 2.40 8.77 -8.79
CA VAL A 98 1.74 9.36 -7.61
C VAL A 98 1.97 10.86 -7.55
N ASP A 99 3.20 11.31 -7.78
CA ASP A 99 3.55 12.73 -7.83
C ASP A 99 2.73 13.44 -8.92
N ARG A 100 2.66 12.86 -10.12
CA ARG A 100 1.80 13.40 -11.19
C ARG A 100 0.33 13.43 -10.78
N ALA A 101 -0.18 12.37 -10.17
CA ALA A 101 -1.56 12.31 -9.68
C ALA A 101 -1.86 13.35 -8.59
N ALA A 102 -0.86 13.82 -7.86
CA ALA A 102 -1.03 14.85 -6.84
C ALA A 102 -1.23 16.26 -7.43
N TRP A 103 -0.72 16.51 -8.65
CA TRP A 103 -0.71 17.85 -9.27
C TRP A 103 -1.61 17.97 -10.51
N ASP A 104 -1.82 16.89 -11.25
CA ASP A 104 -2.53 16.89 -12.53
C ASP A 104 -3.82 16.05 -12.51
N GLU A 105 -4.79 16.47 -13.31
CA GLU A 105 -5.94 15.62 -13.63
C GLU A 105 -5.52 14.48 -14.58
N MET A 106 -5.79 13.23 -14.18
CA MET A 106 -5.36 12.02 -14.90
C MET A 106 -6.53 11.24 -15.52
N ALA A 107 -7.57 11.92 -16.00
CA ALA A 107 -8.82 11.30 -16.43
C ALA A 107 -8.65 10.20 -17.50
N ASP A 108 -7.68 10.36 -18.42
CA ASP A 108 -7.44 9.44 -19.54
C ASP A 108 -6.35 8.39 -19.26
N TYR A 109 -5.79 8.34 -18.04
CA TYR A 109 -4.73 7.39 -17.71
C TYR A 109 -5.30 5.96 -17.54
N ASP A 110 -4.76 5.01 -18.31
CA ASP A 110 -5.11 3.59 -18.17
C ASP A 110 -4.39 2.95 -16.98
N TYR A 111 -5.07 2.92 -15.84
CA TYR A 111 -4.53 2.42 -14.58
C TYR A 111 -4.46 0.90 -14.47
N ARG A 112 -5.01 0.13 -15.41
CA ARG A 112 -5.25 -1.32 -15.21
C ARG A 112 -3.98 -2.12 -14.99
N SER A 113 -2.93 -1.83 -15.77
CA SER A 113 -1.64 -2.52 -15.63
C SER A 113 -0.98 -2.18 -14.28
N MET A 114 -0.93 -0.90 -13.94
CA MET A 114 -0.39 -0.44 -12.65
C MET A 114 -1.16 -1.06 -11.47
N LEU A 115 -2.49 -1.07 -11.52
CA LEU A 115 -3.32 -1.64 -10.46
C LEU A 115 -3.04 -3.14 -10.29
N SER A 116 -2.89 -3.88 -11.40
CA SER A 116 -2.54 -5.30 -11.33
C SER A 116 -1.17 -5.53 -10.68
N SER A 117 -0.15 -4.76 -11.05
CA SER A 117 1.19 -4.85 -10.45
C SER A 117 1.17 -4.49 -8.97
N PHE A 118 0.41 -3.44 -8.61
CA PHE A 118 0.21 -3.03 -7.23
C PHE A 118 -0.46 -4.12 -6.40
N GLU A 119 -1.56 -4.71 -6.87
CA GLU A 119 -2.26 -5.78 -6.14
C GLU A 119 -1.43 -7.05 -5.97
N PHE A 120 -0.59 -7.35 -6.96
CA PHE A 120 0.37 -8.43 -6.86
C PHE A 120 1.40 -8.16 -5.74
N LEU A 121 1.97 -6.96 -5.68
CA LEU A 121 2.84 -6.56 -4.57
C LEU A 121 2.12 -6.66 -3.21
N MET A 122 0.88 -6.14 -3.10
CA MET A 122 0.12 -6.19 -1.85
C MET A 122 -0.23 -7.62 -1.41
N THR A 123 -0.29 -8.56 -2.35
CA THR A 123 -0.42 -10.00 -2.07
C THR A 123 0.87 -10.57 -1.48
N GLN A 124 2.03 -10.18 -2.01
CA GLN A 124 3.34 -10.58 -1.48
C GLN A 124 3.62 -10.02 -0.07
N LEU A 125 2.95 -8.93 0.30
CA LEU A 125 3.01 -8.33 1.64
C LEU A 125 1.97 -8.91 2.62
N ASP A 126 1.24 -9.97 2.25
CA ASP A 126 0.13 -10.57 3.03
C ASP A 126 -1.01 -9.59 3.37
N VAL A 127 -1.12 -8.47 2.64
CA VAL A 127 -2.24 -7.52 2.79
C VAL A 127 -3.46 -8.02 2.03
N MET A 128 -3.23 -8.60 0.86
CA MET A 128 -4.21 -9.19 -0.04
C MET A 128 -4.02 -10.71 -0.19
N PRO A 129 -5.08 -11.47 -0.55
CA PRO A 129 -6.48 -11.02 -0.69
C PRO A 129 -7.15 -10.75 0.67
N PHE A 130 -8.28 -10.05 0.66
CA PHE A 130 -9.14 -9.87 1.84
C PHE A 130 -10.60 -9.77 1.44
N ASP A 131 -11.50 -10.03 2.40
CA ASP A 131 -12.93 -9.85 2.22
C ASP A 131 -13.32 -8.40 2.52
N GLU A 132 -13.78 -7.67 1.49
CA GLU A 132 -14.21 -6.28 1.62
C GLU A 132 -15.43 -6.11 2.53
N ALA A 133 -16.26 -7.16 2.69
CA ALA A 133 -17.43 -7.15 3.58
C ALA A 133 -17.04 -7.20 5.07
N MET A 134 -15.81 -7.61 5.38
CA MET A 134 -15.27 -7.64 6.74
C MET A 134 -14.65 -6.30 7.17
N LEU A 135 -14.53 -5.35 6.24
CA LEU A 135 -14.04 -4.00 6.55
C LEU A 135 -15.19 -3.12 7.06
N PRO A 136 -14.90 -2.12 7.93
CA PRO A 136 -15.87 -1.11 8.30
C PRO A 136 -16.56 -0.49 7.08
N GLU A 137 -17.84 -0.16 7.21
CA GLU A 137 -18.59 0.50 6.14
C GLU A 137 -17.92 1.83 5.76
N GLU A 138 -17.92 2.16 4.47
CA GLU A 138 -17.49 3.48 4.01
C GLU A 138 -18.63 4.47 4.26
N ASP A 139 -18.31 5.61 4.89
CA ASP A 139 -19.24 6.73 4.91
C ASP A 139 -19.47 7.19 3.46
N PRO A 140 -20.73 7.19 2.96
CA PRO A 140 -21.07 7.63 1.61
C PRO A 140 -20.59 9.06 1.27
N LEU A 141 -20.28 9.87 2.29
CA LEU A 141 -19.79 11.23 2.15
C LEU A 141 -18.26 11.32 1.96
N THR A 142 -17.55 10.19 1.98
CA THR A 142 -16.11 10.16 1.74
C THR A 142 -15.83 10.24 0.24
N PHE A 143 -15.38 11.42 -0.21
CA PHE A 143 -15.24 11.82 -1.63
C PHE A 143 -14.16 11.05 -2.42
#